data_AF-A0A3C0IVU5-F1
#
_entry.id   AF-A0A3C0IVU5-F1
#
_cell.length_a   1.000
_cell.length_b   1.000
_cell.length_c   1.000
_cell.angle_alpha   90.00
_cell.angle_beta   90.00
_cell.angle_gamma   90.00
#
_symmetry.space_group_name_H-M   'P 1'
#
loop_
_entity.id
_entity.type
_entity.pdbx_description
1 polymer ?
#
loop_
_entity_poly.entity_id
_entity_poly.type
_entity_poly.pdbx_seq_one_letter_code
_entity_poly.pdbx_strand_id
1 'polypeptide(L)'
;MQSAAYRVGLVFFPAFDWAISPDHPEREERLLYTRDQIAEEGLLDVEGIQEYRPLIASDADICRAHICVPTVNSVVTQSHRIAAGGSMLAADLVLEG
;
A
#
# COMPACT_ATOMS: atom_id res chain seq x y z
N MET A 1 -5.35 17.50 22.11
CA MET A 1 -5.05 16.54 21.03
C MET A 1 -5.98 16.84 19.87
N GLN A 2 -5.46 16.88 18.65
CA GLN A 2 -6.33 16.91 17.47
C GLN A 2 -6.96 15.53 17.29
N SER A 3 -8.21 15.49 16.86
CA SER A 3 -8.95 14.26 16.58
C SER A 3 -9.55 14.34 15.18
N ALA A 4 -9.49 13.23 14.45
CA ALA A 4 -10.03 13.12 13.11
C ALA A 4 -11.57 13.09 13.17
N ALA A 5 -12.23 13.75 12.20
CA ALA A 5 -13.69 13.72 12.10
C ALA A 5 -14.25 12.32 11.81
N TYR A 6 -13.42 11.44 11.21
CA TYR A 6 -13.74 10.05 10.90
C TYR A 6 -12.53 9.18 11.26
N ARG A 7 -12.77 7.89 11.57
CA ARG A 7 -11.69 6.91 11.70
C ARG A 7 -11.02 6.74 10.33
N VAL A 8 -9.70 6.90 10.26
CA VAL A 8 -8.90 6.77 9.03
C VAL A 8 -7.86 5.69 9.23
N GLY A 9 -7.84 4.71 8.32
CA GLY A 9 -6.77 3.73 8.21
C GLY A 9 -5.74 4.14 7.17
N LEU A 10 -4.46 4.08 7.52
CA LEU A 10 -3.33 4.26 6.62
C LEU A 10 -2.66 2.90 6.38
N VAL A 11 -2.77 2.36 5.17
CA VAL A 11 -2.05 1.15 4.78
C VAL A 11 -0.77 1.55 4.07
N PHE A 12 0.36 1.40 4.75
CA PHE A 12 1.66 1.78 4.21
C PHE A 12 2.58 0.57 4.09
N PHE A 13 3.31 0.48 2.97
CA PHE A 13 4.29 -0.57 2.79
C PHE A 13 5.65 -0.02 2.37
N PRO A 14 6.73 -0.59 2.91
CA PRO A 14 8.08 -0.23 2.51
C PRO A 14 8.37 -0.85 1.13
N ALA A 15 7.96 -0.16 0.07
CA ALA A 15 8.32 -0.46 -1.32
C ALA A 15 9.66 0.18 -1.70
N PHE A 16 10.58 0.32 -0.73
CA PHE A 16 11.66 1.30 -0.78
C PHE A 16 12.84 0.93 -1.68
N ASP A 17 12.69 -0.12 -2.48
CA ASP A 17 13.70 -0.60 -3.44
C ASP A 17 13.12 -0.74 -4.86
N TRP A 18 11.96 -0.10 -5.15
CA TRP A 18 11.25 -0.27 -6.43
C TRP A 18 11.27 0.98 -7.30
N ALA A 19 11.86 0.85 -8.48
CA ALA A 19 11.74 1.81 -9.58
C ALA A 19 11.61 1.05 -10.91
N ILE A 20 10.86 1.62 -11.86
CA ILE A 20 10.70 1.01 -13.20
C ILE A 20 12.02 0.99 -13.96
N SER A 21 12.79 2.08 -13.90
CA SER A 21 14.17 2.19 -14.38
C SER A 21 14.87 3.39 -13.72
N PRO A 22 16.21 3.51 -13.80
CA PRO A 22 16.95 4.58 -13.12
C PRO A 22 16.53 6.00 -13.48
N ASP A 23 16.01 6.20 -14.70
CA ASP A 23 15.57 7.52 -15.20
C ASP A 23 14.04 7.67 -15.23
N HIS A 24 13.28 6.64 -14.85
CA HIS A 24 11.82 6.67 -14.89
C HIS A 24 11.25 7.57 -13.77
N PRO A 25 10.18 8.35 -13.98
CA PRO A 25 9.58 9.20 -12.94
C PRO A 25 8.83 8.42 -11.84
N GLU A 26 8.50 7.16 -12.11
CA GLU A 26 7.94 6.25 -11.13
C GLU A 26 9.09 5.58 -10.36
N ARG A 27 9.19 5.90 -9.06
CA ARG A 27 10.28 5.50 -8.16
C ARG A 27 9.84 5.45 -6.70
N GLU A 28 10.62 4.75 -5.90
CA GLU A 28 10.47 4.56 -4.45
C GLU A 28 10.40 5.85 -3.64
N GLU A 29 11.10 6.91 -4.07
CA GLU A 29 11.17 8.16 -3.31
C GLU A 29 9.79 8.83 -3.16
N ARG A 30 8.88 8.57 -4.11
CA ARG A 30 7.50 9.08 -4.03
C ARG A 30 6.78 8.61 -2.76
N LEU A 31 6.98 7.34 -2.40
CA LEU A 31 6.40 6.76 -1.19
C LEU A 31 7.21 7.18 0.04
N LEU A 32 8.55 7.13 -0.02
CA LEU A 32 9.41 7.56 1.09
C LEU A 32 9.10 8.98 1.55
N TYR A 33 9.07 9.95 0.63
CA TYR A 33 8.78 11.34 0.98
C TYR A 33 7.38 11.52 1.53
N THR A 34 6.39 10.76 1.04
CA THR A 34 5.03 10.81 1.60
C THR A 34 5.02 10.31 3.04
N ARG A 35 5.76 9.23 3.33
CA ARG A 35 5.86 8.69 4.69
C ARG A 35 6.57 9.66 5.64
N ASP A 36 7.67 10.23 5.18
CA ASP A 36 8.42 11.22 5.95
C ASP A 36 7.54 12.42 6.27
N GLN A 37 6.79 12.93 5.29
CA GLN A 37 5.83 14.02 5.50
C GLN A 37 4.73 13.66 6.52
N ILE A 38 4.15 12.46 6.42
CA ILE A 38 3.14 11.96 7.38
C ILE A 38 3.69 11.95 8.81
N ALA A 39 4.95 11.54 8.97
CA ALA A 39 5.61 11.51 10.27
C ALA A 39 5.98 12.91 10.77
N GLU A 40 6.55 13.76 9.91
CA GLU A 40 6.96 15.13 10.24
C GLU A 40 5.77 16.02 10.62
N GLU A 41 4.61 15.83 9.97
CA GLU A 41 3.38 16.55 10.31
C GLU A 41 2.66 15.99 11.54
N GLY A 42 3.13 14.87 12.11
CA GLY A 42 2.53 14.25 13.29
C GLY A 42 1.14 13.66 13.02
N LEU A 43 0.83 13.27 11.78
CA LEU A 43 -0.49 12.72 11.43
C LEU A 43 -0.78 11.42 12.18
N LEU A 44 0.24 10.64 12.51
CA LEU A 44 0.10 9.40 13.30
C LEU A 44 -0.24 9.65 14.78
N ASP A 45 -0.07 10.89 15.26
CA ASP A 45 -0.43 11.29 16.64
C ASP A 45 -1.89 11.80 16.72
N VAL A 46 -2.57 11.97 15.59
CA VAL A 46 -3.97 12.42 15.53
C VAL A 46 -4.90 11.28 15.98
N GLU A 47 -5.71 11.54 16.99
CA GLU A 47 -6.67 10.55 17.49
C GLU A 47 -7.68 10.19 16.40
N GLY A 48 -7.79 8.90 16.08
CA GLY A 48 -8.65 8.40 15.00
C GLY A 48 -7.92 8.06 13.70
N ILE A 49 -6.61 8.33 13.61
CA ILE A 49 -5.75 7.83 12.53
C ILE A 49 -4.99 6.60 13.02
N GLN A 50 -4.96 5.53 12.22
CA GLN A 50 -4.26 4.29 12.57
C GLN A 50 -3.51 3.72 11.37
N GLU A 51 -2.25 3.32 11.57
CA GLU A 51 -1.43 2.65 10.57
C GLU A 51 -1.67 1.13 10.59
N TYR A 52 -1.74 0.53 9.39
CA TYR A 52 -1.90 -0.90 9.15
C TYR A 52 -0.82 -1.42 8.22
N ARG A 53 -0.41 -2.68 8.42
CA ARG A 53 0.52 -3.39 7.54
C ARG A 53 -0.26 -4.05 6.40
N PRO A 54 0.19 -3.93 5.15
CA PRO A 54 -0.49 -4.54 4.01
C PRO A 54 -0.49 -6.07 4.10
N LEU A 55 -1.45 -6.69 3.41
CA LEU A 55 -1.37 -8.09 3.05
C LEU A 55 -0.51 -8.29 1.79
N ILE A 56 -0.16 -9.53 1.49
CA ILE A 56 0.48 -9.91 0.23
C ILE A 56 -0.54 -10.70 -0.58
N ALA A 57 -0.94 -10.17 -1.74
CA ALA A 57 -1.92 -10.83 -2.60
C ALA A 57 -1.39 -12.16 -3.14
N SER A 58 -2.21 -13.21 -3.02
CA SER A 58 -1.94 -14.54 -3.56
C SER A 58 -2.16 -14.58 -5.07
N ASP A 59 -1.71 -15.66 -5.72
CA ASP A 59 -2.00 -15.88 -7.15
C ASP A 59 -3.50 -15.97 -7.42
N ALA A 60 -4.26 -16.56 -6.50
CA ALA A 60 -5.72 -16.63 -6.59
C ALA A 60 -6.33 -15.22 -6.59
N ASP A 61 -5.86 -14.34 -5.69
CA ASP A 61 -6.35 -12.96 -5.60
C ASP A 61 -6.09 -12.17 -6.89
N ILE A 62 -4.88 -12.29 -7.45
CA ILE A 62 -4.52 -11.63 -8.71
C ILE A 62 -5.40 -12.13 -9.86
N CYS A 63 -5.59 -13.45 -9.95
CA CYS A 63 -6.38 -14.10 -11.01
C CYS A 63 -7.88 -13.78 -10.94
N ARG A 64 -8.39 -13.20 -9.85
CA ARG A 64 -9.79 -12.72 -9.78
C ARG A 64 -10.06 -11.58 -10.76
N ALA A 65 -9.03 -10.80 -11.11
CA ALA A 65 -9.17 -9.62 -11.98
C ALA A 65 -8.24 -9.62 -13.20
N HIS A 66 -7.17 -10.43 -13.19
CA HIS A 66 -6.15 -10.41 -14.25
C HIS A 66 -5.97 -11.77 -14.91
N ILE A 67 -5.63 -11.74 -16.21
CA ILE A 67 -5.13 -12.90 -16.94
C ILE A 67 -3.61 -12.72 -17.08
N CYS A 68 -2.84 -13.63 -16.48
CA CYS A 68 -1.37 -13.57 -16.50
C CYS A 68 -0.79 -14.70 -17.37
N VAL A 69 -0.03 -14.33 -18.40
CA VAL A 69 0.62 -15.29 -19.33
C VAL A 69 2.13 -15.03 -19.33
N PRO A 70 2.99 -16.05 -19.25
CA PRO A 70 2.68 -17.48 -19.11
C PRO A 70 2.22 -17.89 -17.70
N THR A 71 2.60 -17.15 -16.66
CA THR A 71 2.19 -17.39 -15.27
C THR A 71 2.04 -16.08 -14.50
N VAL A 72 1.40 -16.10 -13.33
CA VAL A 72 1.33 -14.91 -12.45
C VAL A 72 2.74 -14.45 -12.04
N ASN A 73 3.58 -15.37 -11.56
CA ASN A 73 4.94 -15.04 -11.10
C ASN A 73 5.86 -14.47 -12.19
N SER A 74 5.60 -14.74 -13.47
CA SER A 74 6.39 -14.17 -14.57
C SER A 74 6.09 -12.72 -14.89
N VAL A 75 4.94 -12.19 -14.45
CA VAL A 75 4.50 -10.82 -14.77
C VAL A 75 4.21 -9.96 -13.52
N VAL A 76 3.94 -10.61 -12.38
CA VAL A 76 3.60 -9.94 -11.12
C VAL A 76 4.77 -10.05 -10.15
N THR A 77 5.45 -8.92 -9.94
CA THR A 77 6.51 -8.78 -8.92
C THR A 77 5.93 -8.72 -7.50
N GLN A 78 6.80 -8.84 -6.50
CA GLN A 78 6.41 -8.72 -5.09
C GLN A 78 5.76 -7.36 -4.78
N SER A 79 6.26 -6.26 -5.35
CA SER A 79 5.70 -4.92 -5.15
C SER A 79 4.23 -4.83 -5.59
N HIS A 80 3.88 -5.45 -6.73
CA HIS A 80 2.49 -5.52 -7.18
C HIS A 80 1.60 -6.29 -6.19
N ARG A 81 2.10 -7.39 -5.63
CA ARG A 81 1.35 -8.20 -4.65
C ARG A 81 1.09 -7.45 -3.36
N ILE A 82 2.06 -6.68 -2.88
CA ILE A 82 1.91 -5.88 -1.67
C ILE A 82 0.95 -4.71 -1.93
N ALA A 83 1.05 -4.03 -3.09
CA ALA A 83 0.14 -2.95 -3.45
C ALA A 83 -1.33 -3.44 -3.55
N ALA A 84 -1.55 -4.59 -4.19
CA ALA A 84 -2.86 -5.21 -4.27
C ALA A 84 -3.37 -5.65 -2.89
N GLY A 85 -2.53 -6.34 -2.12
CA GLY A 85 -2.90 -6.80 -0.77
C GLY A 85 -3.14 -5.67 0.22
N GLY A 86 -2.45 -4.54 0.09
CA GLY A 86 -2.73 -3.33 0.86
C GLY A 86 -4.11 -2.73 0.54
N SER A 87 -4.49 -2.76 -0.74
CA SER A 87 -5.81 -2.30 -1.18
C SER A 87 -6.94 -3.24 -0.74
N MET A 88 -6.68 -4.55 -0.74
CA MET A 88 -7.61 -5.57 -0.21
C MET A 88 -7.84 -5.35 1.29
N LEU A 89 -6.77 -5.21 2.07
CA LEU A 89 -6.89 -4.93 3.50
C LEU A 89 -7.67 -3.65 3.79
N ALA A 90 -7.42 -2.58 3.04
CA ALA A 90 -8.15 -1.34 3.20
C ALA A 90 -9.66 -1.53 2.96
N ALA A 91 -10.04 -2.34 1.96
CA ALA A 91 -11.43 -2.66 1.70
C ALA A 91 -12.05 -3.49 2.84
N ASP A 92 -11.35 -4.52 3.32
CA ASP A 92 -11.82 -5.37 4.41
C ASP A 92 -12.04 -4.55 5.70
N LEU A 93 -11.08 -3.68 6.07
CA LEU A 93 -11.19 -2.78 7.22
C LEU A 93 -12.40 -1.84 7.16
N VAL A 94 -12.79 -1.39 5.96
CA VAL A 94 -13.97 -0.54 5.78
C VAL A 94 -15.27 -1.35 5.84
N LEU A 95 -15.27 -2.55 5.27
CA LEU A 95 -16.47 -3.39 5.18
C LEU A 95 -16.80 -4.15 6.48
N GLU A 96 -15.77 -4.52 7.25
CA GLU A 96 -15.92 -5.29 8.50
C GLU A 96 -16.12 -4.40 9.75
N GLY A 97 -15.66 -3.14 9.71
CA GLY A 97 -15.90 -2.11 10.74
C GLY A 97 -14.83 -1.99 11.82
#